data_AF-A0A179BXG0-F1
#
_entry.id   AF-A0A179BXG0-F1
#
_cell.length_a   1.000
_cell.length_b   1.000
_cell.length_c   1.000
_cell.angle_alpha   90.00
_cell.angle_beta   90.00
_cell.angle_gamma   90.00
#
_symmetry.space_group_name_H-M   'P 1'
#
loop_
_entity.id
_entity.type
_entity.pdbx_description
1 polymer ?
#
loop_
_entity_poly.entity_id
_entity_poly.type
_entity_poly.pdbx_seq_one_letter_code
_entity_poly.pdbx_strand_id
1 'polypeptide(L)' 'MSLVDYTPRGLRREDAAKYIGVSPSLFDRLRKEGKVPEPRGLFGLMVWDRTDLDAIFERA' A
#
# COMPACT_ATOMS: atom_id res chain seq x y z
N MET A 1 -27.15 6.29 -10.59
CA MET A 1 -25.74 6.32 -11.02
C MET A 1 -24.99 5.39 -10.07
N SER A 2 -24.81 4.12 -10.43
CA SER A 2 -23.97 3.23 -9.64
C SER A 2 -22.52 3.68 -9.82
N LEU A 3 -22.05 4.51 -8.89
CA LEU A 3 -20.64 4.72 -8.63
C LEU A 3 -20.11 3.36 -8.15
N VAL A 4 -19.67 2.52 -9.07
CA VAL A 4 -18.86 1.39 -8.67
C VAL A 4 -17.57 2.04 -8.16
N ASP A 5 -17.39 2.10 -6.84
CA ASP A 5 -16.18 2.60 -6.22
C ASP A 5 -15.02 1.74 -6.71
N TYR A 6 -14.38 2.18 -7.78
CA TYR A 6 -13.18 1.55 -8.31
C TYR A 6 -12.04 1.88 -7.37
N THR A 7 -11.85 1.02 -6.38
CA THR A 7 -10.68 1.09 -5.51
C THR A 7 -9.66 0.08 -6.03
N PRO A 8 -8.53 0.53 -6.62
CA PRO A 8 -7.48 -0.37 -7.09
C PRO A 8 -6.97 -1.23 -5.94
N ARG A 9 -6.82 -2.53 -6.18
CA ARG A 9 -6.15 -3.43 -5.23
C ARG A 9 -4.63 -3.23 -5.24
N GLY A 10 -4.06 -2.98 -6.41
CA GLY A 10 -2.64 -2.74 -6.57
C GLY A 10 -2.31 -1.25 -6.47
N LEU A 11 -1.55 -0.86 -5.46
CA LEU A 11 -1.15 0.52 -5.21
C LEU A 11 0.34 0.74 -5.51
N ARG A 12 0.65 1.86 -6.16
CA ARG A 12 2.04 2.33 -6.31
C ARG A 12 2.47 2.97 -5.00
N ARG A 13 3.78 3.15 -4.81
CA ARG A 13 4.38 3.67 -3.57
C ARG A 13 3.64 4.89 -2.99
N GLU A 14 3.37 5.90 -3.81
CA GLU A 14 2.70 7.12 -3.40
C GLU A 14 1.26 6.86 -2.89
N ASP A 15 0.51 6.02 -3.59
CA ASP A 15 -0.88 5.71 -3.22
C ASP A 15 -0.94 4.75 -2.04
N ALA A 16 0.00 3.82 -1.91
CA ALA A 16 0.15 2.97 -0.74
C ALA A 16 0.47 3.78 0.53
N ALA A 17 1.33 4.80 0.42
CA ALA A 17 1.64 5.72 1.51
C ALA A 17 0.40 6.53 1.93
N LYS A 18 -0.32 7.10 0.95
CA LYS A 18 -1.60 7.79 1.21
C LYS A 18 -2.63 6.87 1.83
N TYR A 19 -2.72 5.63 1.36
CA TYR A 19 -3.67 4.63 1.84
C TYR A 19 -3.52 4.35 3.33
N ILE A 20 -2.28 4.23 3.81
CA ILE A 20 -2.00 4.03 5.25
C ILE A 20 -1.82 5.34 6.04
N GLY A 21 -2.07 6.50 5.41
CA GLY A 21 -2.08 7.81 6.08
C GLY A 21 -0.71 8.41 6.41
N VAL A 22 0.34 8.10 5.63
CA VAL A 22 1.72 8.58 5.88
C VAL A 22 2.34 9.26 4.66
N SER A 23 3.41 10.03 4.88
CA SER A 23 4.22 10.55 3.78
C SER A 23 4.99 9.44 3.06
N PRO A 24 5.32 9.58 1.76
CA PRO A 24 6.08 8.56 1.02
C PRO A 24 7.47 8.29 1.61
N SER A 25 8.13 9.30 2.18
CA SER A 25 9.42 9.14 2.85
C SER A 25 9.32 8.33 4.13
N LEU A 26 8.26 8.55 4.93
CA LEU A 26 7.97 7.75 6.11
C LEU A 26 7.61 6.31 5.72
N PHE A 27 6.82 6.12 4.66
CA PHE A 27 6.47 4.81 4.12
C PHE A 27 7.72 3.98 3.78
N ASP A 28 8.68 4.56 3.07
CA ASP A 28 9.93 3.86 2.72
C ASP A 28 10.72 3.45 3.96
N ARG A 29 10.76 4.32 4.97
CA ARG A 29 11.43 4.01 6.25
C ARG A 29 10.72 2.86 6.96
N LEU A 30 9.40 2.90 7.07
CA LEU A 30 8.61 1.83 7.70
C LEU A 30 8.74 0.49 6.95
N ARG A 31 8.83 0.51 5.61
CA ARG A 31 9.12 -0.68 4.81
C ARG A 31 10.51 -1.24 5.12
N LYS A 32 11.53 -0.38 5.23
CA LYS A 32 12.89 -0.82 5.61
C LYS A 32 12.94 -1.38 7.03
N GLU A 33 12.12 -0.85 7.94
CA GLU A 33 11.97 -1.35 9.32
C GLU A 33 11.10 -2.62 9.41
N GLY A 34 10.54 -3.13 8.30
CA GLY A 34 9.70 -4.32 8.28
C GLY A 34 8.27 -4.12 8.82
N LYS A 35 7.86 -2.86 9.04
CA LYS A 35 6.51 -2.50 9.51
C LYS A 35 5.48 -2.41 8.38
N VAL A 36 5.95 -2.22 7.15
CA VAL A 36 5.13 -2.27 5.93
C VAL A 36 5.57 -3.48 5.11
N PRO A 37 4.63 -4.28 4.56
CA PRO A 37 4.95 -5.42 3.71
C PRO A 37 5.81 -5.06 2.50
N GLU A 38 6.55 -6.04 1.98
CA GLU A 38 7.30 -5.86 0.75
C GLU A 38 6.38 -5.72 -0.47
N PRO A 39 6.74 -4.88 -1.47
CA PRO A 39 5.98 -4.80 -2.70
C PRO A 39 6.05 -6.11 -3.49
N ARG A 40 4.98 -6.39 -4.23
CA ARG A 40 4.93 -7.47 -5.21
C ARG A 40 5.43 -6.94 -6.56
N GLY A 41 6.31 -7.69 -7.21
CA GLY A 41 6.75 -7.41 -8.58
C GLY A 41 5.72 -7.94 -9.59
N LEU A 42 4.88 -7.07 -10.15
CA LEU A 42 3.86 -7.41 -11.14
C LEU A 42 4.02 -6.56 -12.39
N PHE A 43 4.01 -7.17 -13.58
CA PHE A 43 4.11 -6.44 -14.86
C PHE A 43 5.35 -5.52 -14.96
N GLY A 44 6.47 -5.89 -14.33
CA GLY A 44 7.68 -5.05 -14.26
C GLY A 44 7.58 -3.87 -13.29
N LEU A 45 6.53 -3.82 -12.47
CA LEU A 45 6.24 -2.75 -11.54
C LEU A 45 6.23 -3.27 -10.09
N MET A 46 6.76 -2.48 -9.16
CA MET A 46 6.55 -2.69 -7.73
C MET A 46 5.17 -2.15 -7.33
N VAL A 47 4.34 -3.04 -6.76
CA VAL A 47 2.95 -2.77 -6.39
C VAL A 47 2.66 -3.34 -5.01
N TRP A 48 2.02 -2.58 -4.14
CA TRP A 48 1.52 -3.06 -2.85
C TRP A 48 0.08 -3.51 -2.99
N ASP A 49 -0.22 -4.68 -2.45
CA ASP A 49 -1.58 -5.18 -2.36
C ASP A 49 -2.31 -4.46 -1.21
N ARG A 50 -3.45 -3.86 -1.52
CA ARG A 50 -4.29 -3.18 -0.53
C ARG A 50 -4.63 -4.07 0.66
N THR A 51 -4.90 -5.35 0.44
CA THR A 51 -5.23 -6.29 1.53
C THR A 51 -4.01 -6.55 2.44
N ASP A 52 -2.80 -6.55 1.89
CA ASP A 52 -1.58 -6.66 2.71
C ASP A 52 -1.39 -5.39 3.57
N LEU A 53 -1.76 -4.22 3.03
CA LEU A 53 -1.73 -2.95 3.78
C LEU A 53 -2.84 -2.88 4.84
N ASP A 54 -4.04 -3.39 4.55
CA ASP A 54 -5.15 -3.48 5.51
C ASP A 54 -4.73 -4.26 6.76
N ALA A 55 -3.97 -5.35 6.58
CA ALA A 55 -3.46 -6.18 7.68
C ALA A 55 -2.52 -5.44 8.65
N ILE A 56 -1.99 -4.26 8.27
CA ILE A 56 -1.22 -3.41 9.19
C ILE A 56 -2.14 -2.89 10.30
N PHE A 57 -3.38 -2.51 9.97
CA PHE A 57 -4.34 -1.95 10.92
C PHE A 57 -4.89 -3.00 11.89
N GLU A 58 -4.99 -4.26 11.45
CA GLU A 58 -5.46 -5.38 12.30
C GLU A 58 -4.44 -5.81 13.36
N ARG A 59 -3.17 -5.42 13.19
CA ARG A 59 -2.06 -5.79 14.09
C ARG A 59 -1.61 -4.63 14.99
N ALA A 60 -2.23 -3.47 14.84
CA ALA A 60 -1.89 -2.23 15.54
C ALA A 60 -2.51 -2.17 16.96
#